data_AF-A0AA47JNP3-F1
#
_entry.id   AF-A0AA47JNP3-F1
#
_cell.length_a   1.000
_cell.length_b   1.000
_cell.length_c   1.000
_cell.angle_alpha   90.00
_cell.angle_beta   90.00
_cell.angle_gamma   90.00
#
_symmetry.space_group_name_H-M   'P 1'
#
loop_
_entity.id
_entity.type
_entity.pdbx_description
1 polymer ?
#
loop_
_entity_poly.entity_id
_entity_poly.type
_entity_poly.pdbx_seq_one_letter_code
_entity_poly.pdbx_strand_id
1 'polypeptide(L)' 'MNTSLFSNTPSVTVLDNRGLSVRDIAYYRHPDEPTTTQARITHHQYNIRGSLE' A
#
# COMPACT_ATOMS: atom_id res chain seq x y z
N MET A 1 10.40 -0.92 21.95
CA MET A 1 9.76 -0.73 20.63
C MET A 1 8.26 -0.61 20.89
N ASN A 2 7.62 0.51 20.50
CA ASN A 2 6.17 0.64 20.69
C ASN A 2 5.46 -0.19 19.60
N THR A 3 5.03 -1.40 19.93
CA THR A 3 4.38 -2.32 18.98
C THR A 3 3.04 -1.80 18.49
N SER A 4 2.38 -0.90 19.23
CA SER A 4 1.11 -0.29 18.80
C SER A 4 1.29 0.64 17.60
N LEU A 5 2.47 1.27 17.44
CA LEU A 5 2.77 2.16 16.32
C LEU A 5 2.70 1.44 14.97
N PHE A 6 3.18 0.19 14.93
CA PHE A 6 3.25 -0.62 13.71
C PHE A 6 2.10 -1.63 13.58
N SER A 7 1.20 -1.65 14.57
CA SER A 7 0.04 -2.55 14.53
C SER A 7 -0.90 -2.15 13.39
N ASN A 8 -1.25 -3.12 12.56
CA ASN A 8 -2.09 -2.95 11.37
C ASN A 8 -1.50 -2.00 10.31
N THR A 9 -0.17 -1.93 10.19
CA THR A 9 0.51 -1.19 9.10
C THR A 9 1.31 -2.11 8.16
N PRO A 10 0.65 -3.08 7.47
CA PRO A 10 1.34 -3.96 6.53
C PRO A 10 1.77 -3.21 5.25
N SER A 11 2.62 -3.86 4.45
CA SER A 11 2.76 -3.55 3.02
C SER A 11 1.84 -4.47 2.24
N VAL A 12 1.02 -3.93 1.34
CA VAL A 12 0.05 -4.70 0.57
C VAL A 12 0.26 -4.45 -0.92
N THR A 13 0.39 -5.53 -1.68
CA THR A 13 0.38 -5.50 -3.14
C THR A 13 -0.97 -6.01 -3.64
N VAL A 14 -1.63 -5.20 -4.46
CA VAL A 14 -2.93 -5.53 -5.07
C VAL A 14 -2.71 -5.93 -6.51
N LEU A 15 -3.21 -7.12 -6.88
CA LEU A 15 -3.11 -7.66 -8.23
C LEU A 15 -4.42 -7.46 -9.01
N ASP A 16 -4.33 -7.22 -10.32
CA ASP A 16 -5.48 -7.36 -11.22
C ASP A 16 -5.80 -8.83 -11.54
N ASN A 17 -6.84 -9.06 -12.34
CA ASN A 17 -7.24 -10.40 -12.77
C ASN A 17 -6.23 -11.10 -13.71
N ARG A 18 -5.13 -10.43 -14.08
CA ARG A 18 -4.01 -10.99 -14.84
C ARG A 18 -2.79 -11.26 -13.96
N GLY A 19 -2.86 -10.94 -12.66
CA GLY A 19 -1.76 -11.10 -11.71
C GLY A 19 -0.75 -9.93 -11.72
N LEU A 20 -1.09 -8.78 -12.33
CA LEU A 20 -0.21 -7.60 -12.36
C LEU A 20 -0.45 -6.69 -11.16
N SER A 21 0.62 -6.17 -10.56
CA SER A 21 0.58 -5.29 -9.38
C SER A 21 0.03 -3.90 -9.69
N VAL A 22 -1.28 -3.72 -9.64
CA VAL A 22 -1.95 -2.45 -9.97
C VAL A 22 -1.91 -1.42 -8.85
N ARG A 23 -1.68 -1.85 -7.60
CA ARG A 23 -1.47 -0.92 -6.48
C ARG A 23 -0.49 -1.48 -5.47
N ASP A 24 0.34 -0.60 -4.93
CA ASP A 24 1.03 -0.83 -3.66
C ASP A 24 0.42 0.08 -2.60
N ILE A 25 0.03 -0.51 -1.47
CA ILE A 25 -0.58 0.18 -0.34
C ILE A 25 0.38 0.08 0.83
N ALA A 26 0.83 1.24 1.30
CA ALA A 26 1.54 1.39 2.57
C ALA A 26 0.64 2.11 3.57
N TYR A 27 0.82 1.79 4.85
CA TYR A 27 0.12 2.48 5.94
C TYR A 27 1.11 3.29 6.76
N TYR A 28 0.86 4.58 6.88
CA TYR A 28 1.67 5.52 7.63
C TYR A 28 0.97 5.94 8.91
N ARG A 29 1.70 5.91 10.03
CA ARG A 29 1.28 6.39 11.34
C ARG A 29 2.45 7.13 11.98
N HIS A 30 2.26 8.41 12.30
CA HIS A 30 3.28 9.21 12.97
C HIS A 30 3.30 8.87 14.48
N PRO A 31 4.46 8.76 15.14
CA PRO A 31 4.54 8.47 16.58
C PRO A 31 3.83 9.50 17.46
N ASP A 32 3.78 10.76 17.03
CA ASP A 32 3.10 11.83 17.78
C ASP A 32 1.58 11.81 17.60
N GLU A 33 1.07 11.08 16.60
CA GLU A 33 -0.36 10.93 16.29
C GLU A 33 -0.73 9.44 16.13
N PRO A 34 -0.59 8.62 17.19
CA PRO A 34 -0.71 7.16 17.08
C PRO A 34 -2.13 6.65 16.82
N THR A 35 -3.14 7.53 16.88
CA THR A 35 -4.54 7.20 16.56
C THR A 35 -4.87 7.44 15.09
N THR A 36 -4.02 8.18 14.35
CA THR A 36 -4.23 8.52 12.95
C THR A 36 -3.43 7.59 12.05
N THR A 37 -4.11 6.86 11.17
CA THR A 37 -3.45 6.02 10.16
C THR A 37 -3.84 6.47 8.77
N GLN A 38 -2.85 6.75 7.92
CA GLN A 38 -3.05 7.17 6.55
C GLN A 38 -2.68 6.03 5.59
N ALA A 39 -3.56 5.73 4.65
CA ALA A 39 -3.23 4.87 3.52
C ALA A 39 -2.48 5.68 2.45
N ARG A 40 -1.35 5.15 2.00
CA ARG A 40 -0.55 5.69 0.89
C ARG A 40 -0.65 4.69 -0.25
N ILE A 41 -1.34 5.08 -1.32
CA ILE A 41 -1.63 4.19 -2.44
C ILE A 41 -0.84 4.66 -3.65
N THR A 42 0.11 3.83 -4.10
CA THR A 42 0.78 3.98 -5.39
C THR A 42 -0.02 3.22 -6.43
N HIS A 43 -0.36 3.87 -7.54
CA HIS A 43 -1.14 3.26 -8.62
C HIS A 43 -0.26 2.92 -9.82
N HIS A 44 -0.46 1.75 -10.39
CA HIS A 44 0.18 1.29 -11.62
C HIS A 44 -0.90 0.93 -12.64
N GLN A 45 -0.74 1.44 -13.86
CA GLN A 45 -1.61 1.09 -14.99
C GLN A 45 -0.80 0.27 -16.00
N TYR A 46 -1.43 -0.75 -16.55
CA TYR A 46 -0.79 -1.65 -17.49
C TYR A 46 -1.61 -1.71 -18.77
N ASN A 47 -0.94 -1.59 -19.90
CA ASN A 47 -1.55 -1.68 -21.21
C ASN A 47 -2.09 -3.09 -21.52
N ILE A 48 -2.66 -3.26 -22.70
CA ILE A 48 -3.22 -4.54 -23.16
C ILE A 48 -2.17 -5.67 -23.24
N ARG A 49 -0.87 -5.34 -23.36
CA ARG A 49 0.24 -6.29 -23.39
C ARG A 49 0.84 -6.56 -22.02
N GLY A 50 0.31 -5.93 -20.96
CA GLY A 50 0.80 -6.07 -19.59
C GLY A 50 2.09 -5.28 -19.30
N SER A 51 2.44 -4.29 -20.11
CA SER A 51 3.54 -3.36 -19.82
C SER A 51 3.04 -2.14 -19.06
N LEU A 52 3.84 -1.63 -18.12
CA LEU A 52 3.54 -0.43 -17.34
C LEU A 52 3.43 0.80 -18.28
N GLU A 53 2.39 1.60 -18.10
CA GLU A 53 2.13 2.86 -18.82
C GLU A 53 2.60 4.10 -18.06
#